data_AF-A0A959UXL3-F1
#
_entry.id   AF-A0A959UXL3-F1
#
_cell.length_a   1.000
_cell.length_b   1.000
_cell.length_c   1.000
_cell.angle_alpha   90.00
_cell.angle_beta   90.00
_cell.angle_gamma   90.00
#
_symmetry.space_group_name_H-M   'P 1'
#
loop_
_entity.id
_entity.type
_entity.pdbx_description
1 polymer ?
#
loop_
_entity_poly.entity_id
_entity_poly.type
_entity_poly.pdbx_seq_one_letter_code
_entity_poly.pdbx_strand_id
1 'polypeptide(L)'
;MPAATRSRAKEPRPIPTIDQVGIEERVARIKTRSIKKEAKVQGMKLALSMIDLTTLEGADTPHKVQQLCYKGLHLHDQLPGLPTVAAICMYPSLVKVAKKALGDSGVKVASVATAFPSGQAPTKVKLADTRFAVSEGADEI
;
A
#
# COMPACT_ATOMS: atom_id res chain seq x y z
N MET A 1 3.30 -0.17 -54.32
CA MET A 1 3.31 -0.07 -52.84
C MET A 1 2.01 -0.65 -52.32
N PRO A 2 2.02 -1.68 -51.45
CA PRO A 2 0.78 -2.28 -50.97
C PRO A 2 0.13 -1.38 -49.91
N ALA A 3 -1.19 -1.28 -49.98
CA ALA A 3 -2.01 -0.46 -49.09
C ALA A 3 -1.95 -0.97 -47.65
N ALA A 4 -1.76 -0.04 -46.71
CA ALA A 4 -1.79 -0.33 -45.28
C ALA A 4 -3.18 -0.85 -44.87
N THR A 5 -3.25 -2.11 -44.45
CA THR A 5 -4.41 -2.70 -43.78
C THR A 5 -4.63 -1.95 -42.47
N ARG A 6 -5.67 -1.10 -42.42
CA ARG A 6 -6.15 -0.49 -41.17
C ARG A 6 -6.56 -1.60 -40.22
N SER A 7 -5.86 -1.74 -39.10
CA SER A 7 -6.30 -2.63 -38.02
C SER A 7 -7.68 -2.16 -37.56
N ARG A 8 -8.70 -3.02 -37.63
CA ARG A 8 -10.00 -2.76 -37.01
C ARG A 8 -9.77 -2.43 -35.54
N ALA A 9 -10.03 -1.18 -35.15
CA ALA A 9 -10.16 -0.84 -33.75
C ALA A 9 -11.22 -1.77 -33.15
N LYS A 10 -10.87 -2.53 -32.12
CA LYS A 10 -11.83 -3.35 -31.38
C LYS A 10 -12.94 -2.42 -30.88
N GLU A 11 -14.19 -2.73 -31.21
CA GLU A 11 -15.33 -2.05 -30.60
C GLU A 11 -15.20 -2.11 -29.06
N PRO A 12 -15.42 -0.98 -28.36
CA PRO A 12 -15.39 -0.97 -26.91
C PRO A 12 -16.42 -1.97 -26.41
N ARG A 13 -16.01 -2.86 -25.49
CA ARG A 13 -16.91 -3.80 -24.85
C ARG A 13 -18.08 -3.02 -24.24
N PRO A 14 -19.35 -3.41 -24.50
CA PRO A 14 -20.49 -2.74 -23.89
C PRO A 14 -20.35 -2.81 -22.36
N ILE A 15 -20.35 -1.65 -21.73
CA ILE A 15 -20.29 -1.53 -20.28
C ILE A 15 -21.70 -1.87 -19.77
N PRO A 16 -21.85 -2.82 -18.83
CA PRO A 16 -23.15 -3.15 -18.29
C PRO A 16 -23.81 -1.92 -17.66
N THR A 17 -25.13 -1.78 -17.84
CA THR A 17 -25.91 -0.73 -17.21
C THR A 17 -25.92 -0.91 -15.69
N ILE A 18 -25.82 0.21 -14.96
CA ILE A 18 -25.82 0.22 -13.50
C ILE A 18 -27.27 0.31 -13.01
N ASP A 19 -27.73 -0.70 -12.27
CA ASP A 19 -29.00 -0.67 -11.55
C ASP A 19 -28.84 0.11 -10.24
N GLN A 20 -29.09 1.41 -10.32
CA GLN A 20 -28.99 2.31 -9.16
C GLN A 20 -29.93 1.89 -8.02
N VAL A 21 -31.18 1.52 -8.33
CA VAL A 21 -32.19 1.18 -7.32
C VAL A 21 -31.76 -0.08 -6.57
N GLY A 22 -31.35 -1.13 -7.28
CA GLY A 22 -30.86 -2.35 -6.66
C GLY A 22 -29.61 -2.15 -5.80
N ILE A 23 -28.73 -1.22 -6.18
CA ILE A 23 -27.57 -0.82 -5.35
C ILE A 23 -28.03 -0.13 -4.07
N GLU A 24 -28.92 0.85 -4.17
CA GLU A 24 -29.43 1.59 -3.02
C GLU A 24 -30.14 0.69 -2.01
N GLU A 25 -30.99 -0.23 -2.49
CA GLU A 25 -31.64 -1.24 -1.64
C GLU A 25 -30.64 -2.16 -0.93
N ARG A 26 -29.59 -2.58 -1.64
CA ARG A 26 -28.54 -3.43 -1.07
C ARG A 26 -27.74 -2.68 0.00
N VAL A 27 -27.42 -1.40 -0.25
CA VAL A 27 -26.76 -0.53 0.73
C VAL A 27 -27.64 -0.34 1.97
N ALA A 28 -28.92 -0.03 1.80
CA ALA A 28 -29.87 0.14 2.90
C ALA A 28 -29.93 -1.11 3.78
N ARG A 29 -30.03 -2.30 3.15
CA ARG A 29 -30.02 -3.58 3.85
C ARG A 29 -28.72 -3.87 4.62
N ILE A 30 -27.57 -3.45 4.10
CA ILE A 30 -26.29 -3.63 4.80
C ILE A 30 -26.20 -2.70 6.02
N LYS A 31 -26.69 -1.46 5.90
CA LYS A 31 -26.65 -0.44 6.97
C LYS A 31 -27.48 -0.80 8.20
N THR A 32 -28.56 -1.55 8.05
CA THR A 32 -29.46 -1.91 9.17
C THR A 32 -28.98 -3.11 9.98
N ARG A 33 -27.95 -3.84 9.52
CA ARG A 33 -27.45 -5.03 10.23
C ARG A 33 -26.49 -4.63 11.34
N SER A 34 -26.81 -5.03 12.57
CA SER A 34 -25.86 -4.90 13.68
C SER A 34 -24.71 -5.91 13.54
N ILE A 35 -23.48 -5.42 13.70
CA ILE A 35 -22.29 -6.26 13.79
C ILE A 35 -22.04 -6.60 15.26
N LYS A 36 -21.84 -7.89 15.56
CA LYS A 36 -21.49 -8.36 16.91
C LYS A 36 -20.21 -7.66 17.40
N LYS A 37 -20.12 -7.42 18.71
CA LYS A 37 -18.98 -6.72 19.32
C LYS A 37 -17.66 -7.41 18.98
N GLU A 38 -17.64 -8.74 19.05
CA GLU A 38 -16.46 -9.57 18.79
C GLU A 38 -15.99 -9.41 17.34
N ALA A 39 -16.94 -9.40 16.40
CA ALA A 39 -16.65 -9.17 14.99
C ALA A 39 -16.13 -7.75 14.72
N LYS A 40 -16.63 -6.72 15.43
CA LYS A 40 -16.06 -5.36 15.36
C LYS A 40 -14.61 -5.34 15.83
N VAL A 41 -14.32 -5.97 16.97
CA VAL A 41 -12.96 -6.04 17.53
C VAL A 41 -12.02 -6.79 16.59
N GLN A 42 -12.43 -7.95 16.06
CA GLN A 42 -11.66 -8.70 15.07
C GLN A 42 -11.41 -7.86 13.82
N GLY A 43 -12.43 -7.18 13.30
CA GLY A 43 -12.30 -6.30 12.13
C GLY A 43 -11.32 -5.16 12.34
N MET A 44 -11.33 -4.53 13.52
CA MET A 44 -10.36 -3.48 13.88
C MET A 44 -8.94 -4.04 13.98
N LYS A 45 -8.74 -5.20 14.63
CA LYS A 45 -7.41 -5.84 14.69
C LYS A 45 -6.91 -6.23 13.30
N LEU A 46 -7.78 -6.78 12.45
CA LEU A 46 -7.45 -7.11 11.07
C LEU A 46 -7.04 -5.84 10.30
N ALA A 47 -7.79 -4.75 10.44
CA ALA A 47 -7.46 -3.48 9.82
C ALA A 47 -6.05 -3.02 10.22
N LEU A 48 -5.70 -3.08 11.51
CA LEU A 48 -4.35 -2.72 11.98
C LEU A 48 -3.26 -3.60 11.35
N SER A 49 -3.49 -4.91 11.22
CA SER A 49 -2.54 -5.86 10.61
C SER A 49 -2.38 -5.72 9.10
N MET A 50 -3.19 -4.89 8.43
CA MET A 50 -3.13 -4.63 6.99
C MET A 50 -2.60 -3.22 6.67
N ILE A 51 -2.10 -2.49 7.67
CA ILE A 51 -1.58 -1.13 7.47
C ILE A 51 -0.15 -1.18 6.90
N ASP A 52 0.08 -0.37 5.88
CA ASP A 52 1.42 0.08 5.51
C ASP A 52 1.68 1.43 6.16
N LEU A 53 2.42 1.42 7.27
CA LEU A 53 2.65 2.62 8.05
C LEU A 53 3.68 3.49 7.32
N THR A 54 3.20 4.60 6.77
CA THR A 54 3.91 5.34 5.72
C THR A 54 4.51 6.65 6.21
N THR A 55 5.72 6.96 5.77
CA THR A 55 6.28 8.33 5.77
C THR A 55 6.92 8.62 4.42
N LEU A 56 6.50 9.71 3.77
CA LEU A 56 6.98 10.12 2.44
C LEU A 56 7.29 11.61 2.44
N GLU A 57 7.91 12.09 3.52
CA GLU A 57 8.34 13.49 3.62
C GLU A 57 9.75 13.64 3.05
N GLY A 58 9.99 14.70 2.27
CA GLY A 58 11.31 14.98 1.72
C GLY A 58 12.38 15.27 2.79
N ALA A 59 11.97 15.57 4.02
CA ALA A 59 12.85 15.82 5.17
C ALA A 59 12.98 14.60 6.09
N ASP A 60 12.54 13.42 5.66
CA ASP A 60 12.67 12.20 6.47
C ASP A 60 14.14 11.89 6.77
N THR A 61 14.40 11.55 8.04
CA THR A 61 15.72 11.22 8.54
C THR A 61 15.79 9.75 8.94
N PRO A 62 16.99 9.14 9.01
CA PRO A 62 17.13 7.79 9.53
C PRO A 62 16.50 7.60 10.92
N HIS A 63 16.60 8.60 11.80
CA HIS A 63 16.01 8.51 13.14
C HIS A 63 14.48 8.51 13.11
N LYS A 64 13.86 9.37 12.29
CA LYS A 64 12.40 9.38 12.12
C LYS A 64 11.89 8.04 11.58
N VAL A 65 12.62 7.44 10.64
CA VAL A 65 12.30 6.10 10.12
C VAL A 65 12.41 5.01 11.20
N GLN A 66 13.44 5.04 12.04
CA GLN A 66 13.57 4.13 13.16
C GLN A 66 12.40 4.26 14.15
N GLN A 67 11.98 5.50 14.45
CA GLN A 67 10.81 5.77 15.29
C GLN A 67 9.52 5.24 14.64
N LEU A 68 9.37 5.37 13.32
CA LEU A 68 8.22 4.82 12.60
C LEU A 68 8.21 3.29 12.65
N CYS A 69 9.37 2.64 12.50
CA CYS A 69 9.52 1.20 12.65
C CYS A 69 9.11 0.74 14.06
N TYR A 70 9.59 1.43 15.10
CA TYR A 70 9.16 1.18 16.48
C TYR A 70 7.64 1.29 16.61
N LYS A 71 7.02 2.35 16.08
CA LYS A 71 5.57 2.53 16.12
C LYS A 71 4.80 1.42 15.39
N GLY A 72 5.33 0.90 14.27
CA GLY A 72 4.71 -0.21 13.56
C GLY A 72 4.73 -1.54 14.34
N LEU A 73 5.73 -1.73 15.19
CA LEU A 73 5.83 -2.86 16.11
C LEU A 73 5.03 -2.64 17.40
N HIS A 74 4.88 -1.38 17.81
CA HIS A 74 4.33 -0.95 19.09
C HIS A 74 3.17 0.04 18.89
N LEU A 75 2.08 -0.41 18.25
CA LEU A 75 0.96 0.47 17.89
C LEU A 75 0.37 1.22 19.09
N HIS A 76 0.28 0.54 20.25
CA HIS A 76 -0.09 1.18 21.51
C HIS A 76 0.34 0.30 22.71
N ASP A 77 1.44 0.68 23.38
CA ASP A 77 2.06 -0.15 24.43
C ASP A 77 1.17 -0.39 25.67
N GLN A 78 0.18 0.49 25.93
CA GLN A 78 -0.78 0.33 27.02
C GLN A 78 -1.94 -0.63 26.70
N LEU A 79 -2.10 -1.04 25.43
CA LEU A 79 -3.17 -1.92 25.00
C LEU A 79 -2.59 -3.27 24.54
N PRO A 80 -2.56 -4.30 25.40
CA PRO A 80 -1.96 -5.58 25.07
C PRO A 80 -2.77 -6.33 24.01
N GLY A 81 -2.09 -7.18 23.23
CA GLY A 81 -2.72 -8.08 22.25
C GLY A 81 -3.17 -7.39 20.95
N LEU A 82 -2.63 -6.21 20.65
CA LEU A 82 -2.67 -5.62 19.31
C LEU A 82 -1.68 -6.33 18.37
N PRO A 83 -2.00 -6.44 17.07
CA PRO A 83 -1.04 -6.91 16.07
C PRO A 83 0.00 -5.83 15.76
N THR A 84 1.02 -6.20 14.99
CA THR A 84 1.86 -5.23 14.28
C THR A 84 1.18 -4.76 13.01
N VAL A 85 1.75 -3.75 12.36
CA VAL A 85 1.39 -3.37 10.98
C VAL A 85 1.88 -4.43 9.98
N ALA A 86 1.40 -4.36 8.73
CA ALA A 86 1.87 -5.22 7.64
C ALA A 86 3.27 -4.81 7.18
N ALA A 87 3.43 -3.52 6.87
CA ALA A 87 4.67 -2.97 6.38
C ALA A 87 4.96 -1.56 6.90
N ILE A 88 6.20 -1.11 6.72
CA ILE A 88 6.59 0.29 6.79
C ILE A 88 6.90 0.78 5.36
N CYS A 89 6.27 1.87 4.93
CA CYS A 89 6.44 2.42 3.58
C CYS A 89 7.20 3.76 3.59
N MET A 90 8.19 3.90 2.71
CA MET A 90 9.05 5.09 2.62
C MET A 90 9.71 5.29 1.25
N TYR A 91 10.54 6.33 1.14
CA TYR A 91 11.45 6.53 0.01
C TYR A 91 12.60 5.51 -0.01
N PRO A 92 13.13 5.18 -1.20
CA PRO A 92 14.08 4.09 -1.38
C PRO A 92 15.41 4.30 -0.65
N SER A 93 15.83 5.56 -0.45
CA SER A 93 17.07 5.90 0.27
C SER A 93 17.08 5.52 1.75
N LEU A 94 15.91 5.23 2.35
CA LEU A 94 15.76 4.89 3.76
C LEU A 94 15.42 3.42 4.00
N VAL A 95 15.21 2.63 2.95
CA VAL A 95 14.84 1.20 3.02
C VAL A 95 15.81 0.41 3.89
N LYS A 96 17.12 0.57 3.67
CA LYS A 96 18.15 -0.15 4.44
C LYS A 96 18.14 0.22 5.93
N VAL A 97 17.76 1.46 6.26
CA VAL A 97 17.58 1.88 7.66
C VAL A 97 16.41 1.13 8.29
N ALA A 98 15.28 1.05 7.59
CA ALA A 98 14.11 0.32 8.06
C ALA A 98 14.38 -1.19 8.20
N LYS A 99 15.02 -1.83 7.20
CA LYS A 99 15.39 -3.26 7.27
C LYS A 99 16.26 -3.55 8.49
N LYS A 100 17.24 -2.69 8.78
CA LYS A 100 18.07 -2.84 9.98
C LYS A 100 17.27 -2.67 11.27
N ALA A 101 16.37 -1.69 11.32
CA ALA A 101 15.56 -1.41 12.51
C ALA A 101 14.52 -2.51 12.81
N LEU A 102 13.92 -3.09 11.77
CA LEU A 102 12.89 -4.12 11.89
C LEU A 102 13.45 -5.53 12.12
N GLY A 103 14.67 -5.82 11.67
CA GLY A 103 15.31 -7.13 11.84
C GLY A 103 14.39 -8.29 11.44
N ASP A 104 14.28 -9.29 12.31
CA ASP A 104 13.45 -10.50 12.10
C ASP A 104 12.01 -10.36 12.64
N SER A 105 11.51 -9.13 12.81
CA SER A 105 10.16 -8.87 13.37
C SER A 105 9.00 -9.41 12.53
N GLY A 106 9.23 -9.71 11.25
CA GLY A 106 8.21 -10.15 10.30
C GLY A 106 7.44 -9.01 9.62
N VAL A 107 7.58 -7.76 10.06
CA VAL A 107 7.03 -6.57 9.38
C VAL A 107 7.81 -6.31 8.08
N LYS A 108 7.10 -6.06 6.99
CA LYS A 108 7.70 -5.81 5.67
C LYS A 108 8.20 -4.38 5.52
N VAL A 109 9.14 -4.19 4.59
CA VAL A 109 9.56 -2.85 4.15
C VAL A 109 9.09 -2.63 2.72
N ALA A 110 8.18 -1.70 2.56
CA ALA A 110 7.72 -1.21 1.28
C ALA A 110 8.47 0.07 0.90
N SER A 111 8.72 0.27 -0.39
CA SER A 111 9.32 1.50 -0.90
C SER A 111 8.55 2.01 -2.08
N VAL A 112 8.19 3.30 -2.08
CA VAL A 112 7.79 3.93 -3.35
C VAL A 112 8.98 3.92 -4.32
N ALA A 113 8.68 3.85 -5.61
CA ALA A 113 9.68 3.93 -6.67
C ALA A 113 9.07 4.56 -7.93
N THR A 114 9.76 4.41 -9.06
CA THR A 114 9.32 4.86 -10.39
C THR A 114 9.19 6.38 -10.53
N ALA A 115 10.05 7.14 -9.84
CA ALA A 115 10.00 8.60 -9.78
C ALA A 115 8.72 9.15 -9.11
N PHE A 116 8.31 8.50 -8.03
CA PHE A 116 7.28 9.00 -7.13
C PHE A 116 7.59 10.46 -6.68
N PRO A 117 6.59 11.34 -6.55
CA PRO A 117 5.16 11.10 -6.76
C PRO A 117 4.69 11.25 -8.21
N SER A 118 5.47 11.91 -9.08
CA SER A 118 4.97 12.30 -10.40
C SER A 118 4.91 11.14 -11.40
N GLY A 119 5.83 10.19 -11.33
CA GLY A 119 6.00 9.11 -12.31
C GLY A 119 6.45 9.58 -13.70
N GLN A 120 6.68 10.88 -13.89
CA GLN A 120 6.99 11.54 -15.17
C GLN A 120 8.48 11.48 -15.49
N ALA A 121 9.05 10.27 -15.46
CA ALA A 121 10.44 10.02 -15.82
C ALA A 121 10.52 8.97 -16.94
N PRO A 122 11.57 9.02 -17.78
CA PRO A 122 11.84 7.98 -18.76
C PRO A 122 11.89 6.59 -18.12
N THR A 123 11.43 5.55 -18.82
CA THR A 123 11.41 4.16 -18.32
C THR A 123 12.74 3.72 -17.73
N LYS A 124 13.88 4.13 -18.32
CA LYS A 124 15.21 3.83 -17.80
C LYS A 124 15.45 4.33 -16.37
N VAL A 125 14.92 5.51 -16.02
CA VAL A 125 15.03 6.11 -14.68
C VAL A 125 14.16 5.33 -13.70
N LYS A 126 12.92 5.04 -14.09
CA LYS A 126 11.99 4.26 -13.26
C LYS A 126 12.54 2.88 -12.92
N LEU A 127 13.13 2.20 -13.91
CA LEU A 127 13.78 0.91 -13.68
C LEU A 127 15.02 0.99 -12.79
N ALA A 128 15.80 2.08 -12.88
CA ALA A 128 16.95 2.29 -12.01
C ALA A 128 16.53 2.54 -10.56
N ASP A 129 15.51 3.38 -10.36
CA ASP A 129 14.91 3.68 -9.05
C ASP A 129 14.35 2.42 -8.38
N THR A 130 13.56 1.61 -9.10
CA THR A 130 13.07 0.32 -8.60
C THR A 130 14.20 -0.64 -8.26
N ARG A 131 15.23 -0.76 -9.12
CA ARG A 131 16.39 -1.62 -8.83
C ARG A 131 17.14 -1.18 -7.58
N PHE A 132 17.25 0.12 -7.36
CA PHE A 132 17.89 0.67 -6.15
C PHE A 132 17.11 0.28 -4.89
N ALA A 133 15.79 0.49 -4.87
CA ALA A 133 14.93 0.08 -3.75
C ALA A 133 15.06 -1.42 -3.42
N VAL A 134 15.00 -2.27 -4.45
CA VAL A 134 15.19 -3.73 -4.29
C VAL A 134 16.59 -4.06 -3.75
N SER A 135 17.63 -3.39 -4.23
CA SER A 135 19.01 -3.62 -3.76
C SER A 135 19.25 -3.20 -2.31
N GLU A 136 18.50 -2.22 -1.81
CA GLU A 136 18.53 -1.81 -0.40
C GLU A 136 17.70 -2.74 0.51
N GLY A 137 16.95 -3.68 -0.09
CA GLY A 137 16.27 -4.77 0.60
C GLY A 137 14.74 -4.58 0.75
N ALA A 138 14.11 -3.75 -0.08
CA ALA A 138 12.66 -3.60 -0.08
C ALA A 138 11.97 -4.94 -0.37
N ASP A 139 10.96 -5.28 0.43
CA ASP A 139 10.12 -6.47 0.24
C ASP A 139 9.01 -6.18 -0.79
N GLU A 140 8.58 -4.92 -0.88
CA GLU A 140 7.49 -4.43 -1.75
C GLU A 140 7.90 -3.10 -2.41
N ILE A 141 7.44 -2.89 -3.66
CA ILE A 141 7.68 -1.68 -4.47
C ILE A 141 6.35 -1.04 -4.87
#